data_AF-A0A7S3GZP8-F1
#
_entry.id   AF-A0A7S3GZP8-F1
#
_cell.length_a   1.000
_cell.length_b   1.000
_cell.length_c   1.000
_cell.angle_alpha   90.00
_cell.angle_beta   90.00
_cell.angle_gamma   90.00
#
_symmetry.space_group_name_H-M   'P 1'
#
loop_
_entity.id
_entity.type
_entity.pdbx_description
1 polymer ?
#
loop_
_entity_poly.entity_id
_entity_poly.type
_entity_poly.pdbx_seq_one_letter_code
_entity_poly.pdbx_strand_id
1 'polypeptide(L)'
;AVTRPYAPVGILLNVIGGGVLLEKLKGESEMRGILKGSKSTYTVVRPGGLKMGPASGFAKLEFNQGDTLVGGVQRADVAAVCAEAALDPENRAAGKTFEMYEAAGRNGLL
;
A
#
# COMPACT_ATOMS: atom_id res chain seq x y z
N ALA A 1 1.05 -1.73 -8.23
CA ALA A 1 2.37 -1.75 -7.59
C ALA A 1 3.02 -0.37 -7.63
N VAL A 2 3.48 0.15 -6.49
CA VAL A 2 4.08 1.50 -6.40
C VAL A 2 5.55 1.48 -6.85
N THR A 3 6.28 0.43 -6.52
CA THR A 3 7.70 0.22 -6.93
C THR A 3 7.86 -0.50 -8.26
N ARG A 4 6.77 -0.81 -8.97
CA ARG A 4 6.81 -1.34 -10.34
C ARG A 4 6.01 -0.46 -11.32
N PRO A 5 6.40 0.82 -11.50
CA PRO A 5 5.69 1.74 -12.38
C PRO A 5 5.75 1.35 -13.87
N TYR A 6 6.63 0.43 -14.24
CA TYR A 6 6.83 -0.05 -15.62
C TYR A 6 6.22 -1.44 -15.90
N ALA A 7 5.59 -2.08 -14.92
CA ALA A 7 4.77 -3.27 -15.20
C ALA A 7 3.55 -2.89 -16.05
N PRO A 8 2.91 -3.82 -16.80
CA PRO A 8 1.79 -3.49 -17.68
C PRO A 8 0.67 -2.69 -17.00
N VAL A 9 0.25 -3.09 -15.80
CA VAL A 9 -0.72 -2.33 -14.99
C VAL A 9 -0.18 -0.96 -14.56
N GLY A 10 1.12 -0.87 -14.29
CA GLY A 10 1.79 0.38 -13.88
C GLY A 10 1.85 1.40 -15.02
N ILE A 11 2.18 0.94 -16.23
CA ILE A 11 2.18 1.78 -17.44
C ILE A 11 0.79 2.32 -17.69
N LEU A 12 -0.25 1.47 -17.65
CA LEU A 12 -1.64 1.89 -17.83
C LEU A 12 -2.03 3.00 -16.85
N LEU A 13 -1.74 2.80 -15.56
CA LEU A 13 -2.08 3.77 -14.51
C LEU A 13 -1.29 5.08 -14.64
N ASN A 14 -0.03 5.02 -15.06
CA ASN A 14 0.76 6.22 -15.31
C ASN A 14 0.28 6.99 -16.55
N VAL A 15 -0.15 6.30 -17.61
CA VAL A 15 -0.69 6.98 -18.80
C VAL A 15 -2.01 7.68 -18.48
N ILE A 16 -2.94 7.00 -17.82
CA ILE A 16 -4.26 7.57 -17.47
C ILE A 16 -4.11 8.63 -16.37
N GLY A 17 -3.24 8.39 -15.39
CA GLY A 17 -3.08 9.22 -14.20
C GLY A 17 -1.94 10.23 -14.28
N GLY A 18 -1.36 10.48 -15.47
CA GLY A 18 -0.29 11.48 -15.64
C GLY A 18 0.97 11.22 -14.81
N GLY A 19 1.43 9.97 -14.73
CA GLY A 19 2.62 9.58 -13.97
C GLY A 19 2.37 9.32 -12.48
N VAL A 20 1.11 9.15 -12.06
CA VAL A 20 0.72 9.02 -10.64
C VAL A 20 1.53 8.01 -9.82
N LEU A 21 1.97 6.88 -10.39
CA LEU A 21 2.78 5.90 -9.64
C LEU A 21 4.21 6.37 -9.45
N LEU A 22 4.78 7.11 -10.41
CA LEU A 22 6.08 7.74 -10.27
C LEU A 22 6.04 8.81 -9.17
N GLU A 23 4.99 9.63 -9.14
CA GLU A 23 4.80 10.64 -8.08
C GLU A 23 4.59 10.00 -6.71
N LYS A 24 3.85 8.89 -6.62
CA LYS A 24 3.73 8.12 -5.37
C LYS A 24 5.08 7.59 -4.90
N LEU A 25 5.88 7.03 -5.81
CA LEU A 25 7.21 6.51 -5.48
C LEU A 25 8.17 7.62 -5.02
N LYS A 26 8.11 8.78 -5.69
CA LYS A 26 8.86 9.98 -5.32
C LYS A 26 8.45 10.49 -3.94
N GLY A 27 7.15 10.65 -3.69
CA GLY A 27 6.63 11.08 -2.39
C GLY A 27 7.01 10.15 -1.26
N GLU A 28 6.98 8.83 -1.49
CA GLU A 28 7.44 7.83 -0.51
C GLU A 28 8.94 7.98 -0.20
N SER A 29 9.76 8.26 -1.22
CA SER A 29 11.21 8.47 -1.07
C SER A 29 11.53 9.77 -0.34
N GLU A 30 10.85 10.88 -0.69
CA GLU A 30 11.00 12.18 -0.03
C GLU A 30 10.56 12.13 1.42
N MET A 31 9.40 11.51 1.71
CA MET A 31 8.92 11.29 3.06
C MET A 31 9.96 10.54 3.92
N ARG A 32 10.57 9.48 3.38
CA ARG A 32 11.65 8.76 4.09
C ARG A 32 12.87 9.66 4.34
N GLY A 33 13.24 10.49 3.37
CA GLY A 33 14.33 11.46 3.52
C GLY A 33 14.07 12.45 4.66
N ILE A 34 12.86 13.00 4.72
CA ILE A 34 12.42 13.92 5.78
C ILE A 34 12.46 13.23 7.15
N LEU A 35 11.90 12.02 7.24
CA LEU A 35 11.78 11.32 8.52
C LEU A 35 13.09 10.74 9.05
N LYS A 36 14.09 10.47 8.19
CA LYS A 36 15.41 9.97 8.59
C LYS A 36 16.14 10.91 9.58
N GLY A 37 15.89 12.21 9.49
CA GLY A 37 16.43 13.21 10.43
C GLY A 37 15.53 13.47 11.65
N SER A 38 14.38 12.81 11.74
CA SER A 38 13.40 13.01 12.80
C SER A 38 13.48 11.91 13.88
N LYS A 39 12.75 12.09 14.97
CA LYS A 39 12.52 11.04 15.99
C LYS A 39 11.25 10.22 15.73
N SER A 40 10.55 10.50 14.63
CA SER A 40 9.28 9.84 14.30
C SER A 40 9.52 8.56 13.53
N THR A 41 8.66 7.56 13.76
CA THR A 41 8.59 6.34 12.96
C THR A 41 7.56 6.53 11.84
N TYR A 42 7.52 5.60 10.89
CA TYR A 42 6.49 5.57 9.85
C TYR A 42 6.13 4.13 9.48
N THR A 43 4.96 3.96 8.88
CA THR A 43 4.55 2.73 8.20
C THR A 43 3.99 3.12 6.84
N VAL A 44 4.43 2.44 5.78
CA VAL A 44 3.87 2.64 4.44
C VAL A 44 2.94 1.49 4.10
N VAL A 45 1.65 1.80 3.97
CA VAL A 45 0.62 0.86 3.51
C VAL A 45 0.37 1.09 2.03
N ARG A 46 0.52 0.04 1.22
CA ARG A 46 0.28 0.05 -0.23
C ARG A 46 -0.97 -0.76 -0.58
N PRO A 47 -2.18 -0.18 -0.46
CA PRO A 47 -3.39 -0.90 -0.76
C PRO A 47 -3.50 -1.22 -2.24
N GLY A 48 -4.20 -2.32 -2.53
CA GLY A 48 -4.70 -2.64 -3.86
C GLY A 48 -5.80 -1.67 -4.34
N GLY A 49 -6.54 -2.07 -5.37
CA GLY A 49 -7.64 -1.28 -5.92
C GLY A 49 -8.73 -0.99 -4.89
N LEU A 50 -8.98 0.29 -4.62
CA LEU A 50 -9.90 0.71 -3.56
C LEU A 50 -11.37 0.52 -3.95
N LYS A 51 -12.09 -0.27 -3.16
CA LYS A 51 -13.52 -0.55 -3.30
C LYS A 51 -14.34 0.20 -2.25
N MET A 52 -15.62 0.38 -2.54
CA MET A 52 -16.62 0.88 -1.58
C MET A 52 -17.40 -0.29 -1.00
N GLY A 53 -17.75 -0.21 0.28
CA GLY A 53 -18.49 -1.24 1.00
C GLY A 53 -18.07 -1.36 2.46
N PRO A 54 -18.74 -2.24 3.22
CA PRO A 54 -18.31 -2.59 4.57
C PRO A 54 -16.94 -3.28 4.54
N ALA A 55 -16.24 -3.26 5.67
CA ALA A 55 -14.99 -4.00 5.85
C ALA A 55 -15.20 -5.49 5.55
N SER A 56 -14.28 -6.08 4.79
CA SER A 56 -14.21 -7.52 4.56
C SER A 56 -13.73 -8.26 5.81
N GLY A 57 -12.97 -7.57 6.67
CA GLY A 57 -12.41 -8.08 7.92
C GLY A 57 -11.01 -8.67 7.76
N PHE A 58 -10.19 -8.57 8.81
CA PHE A 58 -8.76 -8.94 8.78
C PHE A 58 -8.48 -10.36 8.28
N ALA A 59 -9.36 -11.32 8.58
CA ALA A 59 -9.20 -12.72 8.16
C ALA A 59 -9.23 -12.91 6.63
N LYS A 60 -9.73 -11.93 5.86
CA LYS A 60 -9.78 -11.96 4.40
C LYS A 60 -8.67 -11.14 3.76
N LEU A 61 -7.86 -10.43 4.55
CA LEU A 61 -6.78 -9.60 4.05
C LEU A 61 -5.49 -10.42 3.93
N GLU A 62 -4.74 -10.15 2.88
CA GLU A 62 -3.39 -10.64 2.70
C GLU A 62 -2.42 -9.46 2.70
N PHE A 63 -1.30 -9.65 3.39
CA PHE A 63 -0.20 -8.70 3.45
C PHE A 63 1.00 -9.27 2.72
N ASN A 64 1.63 -8.47 1.88
CA ASN A 64 2.74 -8.93 1.04
C ASN A 64 3.82 -7.85 0.86
N GLN A 65 4.93 -8.22 0.24
CA GLN A 65 6.01 -7.32 -0.15
C GLN A 65 6.57 -7.71 -1.51
N GLY A 66 6.97 -6.71 -2.28
CA GLY A 66 7.69 -6.91 -3.55
C GLY A 66 6.86 -6.62 -4.79
N ASP A 67 5.63 -6.13 -4.62
CA ASP A 67 4.75 -5.64 -5.67
C ASP A 67 4.47 -6.73 -6.73
N THR A 68 4.24 -7.95 -6.29
CA THR A 68 4.08 -9.15 -7.15
C THR A 68 2.62 -9.45 -7.50
N LEU A 69 1.68 -8.93 -6.71
CA LEU A 69 0.26 -9.23 -6.81
C LEU A 69 -0.56 -7.93 -6.90
N VAL A 70 -1.66 -8.00 -7.64
CA VAL A 70 -2.73 -6.99 -7.62
C VAL A 70 -3.98 -7.61 -7.01
N GLY A 71 -4.73 -6.82 -6.26
CA GLY A 71 -6.01 -7.21 -5.70
C GLY A 71 -6.86 -6.00 -5.35
N GLY A 72 -8.13 -6.21 -5.05
CA GLY A 72 -9.02 -5.16 -4.54
C GLY A 72 -9.05 -5.14 -3.01
N VAL A 73 -9.40 -4.01 -2.41
CA VAL A 73 -9.55 -3.89 -0.95
C VAL A 73 -10.61 -2.86 -0.59
N GLN A 74 -11.37 -3.10 0.48
CA GLN A 74 -12.33 -2.10 0.95
C GLN A 74 -11.60 -0.95 1.63
N ARG A 75 -12.03 0.29 1.37
CA ARG A 75 -11.49 1.46 2.07
C ARG A 75 -11.60 1.34 3.59
N ALA A 76 -12.66 0.70 4.08
CA ALA A 76 -12.87 0.44 5.50
C ALA A 76 -11.75 -0.45 6.10
N ASP A 77 -11.31 -1.49 5.39
CA ASP A 77 -10.20 -2.34 5.84
C ASP A 77 -8.86 -1.58 5.83
N VAL A 78 -8.62 -0.74 4.83
CA VAL A 78 -7.41 0.11 4.77
C VAL A 78 -7.36 1.05 5.97
N ALA A 79 -8.49 1.70 6.31
CA ALA A 79 -8.58 2.57 7.47
C ALA A 79 -8.28 1.81 8.78
N ALA A 80 -8.85 0.61 8.94
CA ALA A 80 -8.61 -0.23 10.11
C ALA A 80 -7.13 -0.60 10.23
N VAL A 81 -6.49 -1.07 9.15
CA VAL A 81 -5.06 -1.41 9.16
C VAL A 81 -4.17 -0.20 9.47
N CYS A 82 -4.49 0.97 8.91
CA CYS A 82 -3.74 2.19 9.22
C CYS A 82 -3.85 2.58 10.70
N ALA A 83 -5.04 2.43 11.31
CA ALA A 83 -5.25 2.70 12.72
C ALA A 83 -4.46 1.72 13.60
N GLU A 84 -4.53 0.41 13.30
CA GLU A 84 -3.77 -0.62 14.01
C GLU A 84 -2.25 -0.38 13.91
N ALA A 85 -1.75 -0.06 12.72
CA ALA A 85 -0.32 0.23 12.53
C ALA A 85 0.15 1.48 13.28
N ALA A 86 -0.69 2.51 13.37
CA ALA A 86 -0.36 3.77 14.03
C ALA A 86 -0.47 3.71 15.55
N LEU A 87 -1.37 2.86 16.08
CA LEU A 87 -1.67 2.77 17.51
C LEU A 87 -1.05 1.56 18.19
N ASP A 88 -0.36 0.68 17.45
CA ASP A 88 0.32 -0.49 18.03
C ASP A 88 1.37 -0.05 19.08
N PRO A 89 1.16 -0.37 20.37
CA PRO A 89 2.08 0.06 21.44
C PRO A 89 3.49 -0.53 21.27
N GLU A 90 3.60 -1.68 20.61
CA GLU A 90 4.88 -2.34 20.34
C GLU A 90 5.57 -1.81 19.07
N ASN A 91 4.94 -0.89 18.33
CA ASN A 91 5.46 -0.33 17.08
C ASN A 91 5.93 -1.40 16.07
N ARG A 92 5.26 -2.56 15.98
CA ARG A 92 5.72 -3.69 15.15
C ARG A 92 5.72 -3.37 13.67
N ALA A 93 4.97 -2.35 13.24
CA ALA A 93 4.93 -1.87 11.86
C ALA A 93 5.91 -0.71 11.57
N ALA A 94 6.66 -0.23 12.56
CA ALA A 94 7.58 0.89 12.39
C ALA A 94 8.69 0.56 11.37
N GLY A 95 8.92 1.49 10.44
CA GLY A 95 9.86 1.36 9.33
C GLY A 95 9.44 0.35 8.26
N LYS A 96 8.27 -0.30 8.39
CA LYS A 96 7.83 -1.32 7.44
C LYS A 96 7.05 -0.71 6.29
N THR A 97 7.14 -1.39 5.15
CA THR A 97 6.31 -1.16 3.98
C THR A 97 5.65 -2.48 3.63
N PHE A 98 4.35 -2.47 3.38
CA PHE A 98 3.64 -3.67 2.97
C PHE A 98 2.48 -3.35 2.03
N GLU A 99 2.17 -4.29 1.17
CA GLU A 99 0.98 -4.30 0.34
C GLU A 99 -0.17 -4.93 1.11
N MET A 100 -1.40 -4.49 0.83
CA MET A 100 -2.60 -5.13 1.36
C MET A 100 -3.72 -5.23 0.32
N TYR A 101 -4.39 -6.37 0.30
CA TYR A 101 -5.54 -6.65 -0.56
C TYR A 101 -6.38 -7.77 0.02
N GLU A 102 -7.60 -7.95 -0.47
CA GLU A 102 -8.36 -9.16 -0.19
C GLU A 102 -7.67 -10.36 -0.86
N ALA A 103 -7.47 -11.43 -0.09
CA ALA A 103 -6.84 -12.66 -0.58
C ALA A 103 -7.62 -13.26 -1.75
N ALA A 104 -8.95 -13.13 -1.71
CA ALA A 104 -9.85 -13.50 -2.79
C ALA A 104 -9.78 -12.50 -3.94
N GLY A 105 -9.58 -12.99 -5.15
CA GLY A 105 -9.54 -12.16 -6.36
C GLY A 105 -8.20 -11.45 -6.62
N ARG A 106 -7.13 -11.84 -5.91
CA ARG A 106 -5.77 -11.41 -6.25
C ARG A 106 -5.29 -12.06 -7.56
N ASN A 107 -4.48 -11.35 -8.31
CA ASN A 107 -3.87 -11.79 -9.56
C ASN A 107 -2.39 -11.41 -9.61
N GLY A 108 -1.61 -12.11 -10.44
CA GLY A 108 -0.22 -11.72 -10.72
C GLY A 108 -0.14 -10.35 -11.38
N LEU A 109 0.93 -9.60 -11.07
CA LEU A 109 1.17 -8.27 -11.63
C LEU A 109 1.68 -8.29 -13.09
N LEU A 110 1.42 -9.37 -13.85
CA LEU A 110 1.97 -9.67 -15.19
C LEU A 110 2.11 -8.44 -16.08
#